data_AF-A0A5K9RVC8-F1
#
_entry.id   AF-A0A5K9RVC8-F1
#
_cell.length_a   1.000
_cell.length_b   1.000
_cell.length_c   1.000
_cell.angle_alpha   90.00
_cell.angle_beta   90.00
_cell.angle_gamma   90.00
#
_symmetry.space_group_name_H-M   'P 1'
#
loop_
_entity.id
_entity.type
_entity.pdbx_description
1 polymer ?
#
loop_
_entity_poly.entity_id
_entity_poly.type
_entity_poly.pdbx_seq_one_letter_code
_entity_poly.pdbx_strand_id
1 'polypeptide(L)' 'ARAWMDGYEIEQEPLFIMPIPYSVLPVHYYINRLDEISFKQGNAQKFTWNEIEKYFPEITKYAVKVEGVAE' A
#
# COMPACT_ATOMS: atom_id res chain seq x y z
N ALA A 1 15.15 21.42 -32.59
CA ALA A 1 15.81 21.22 -31.28
C ALA A 1 15.37 19.88 -30.71
N ARG A 2 16.29 18.97 -30.40
CA ARG A 2 15.99 17.70 -29.71
C ARG A 2 16.10 17.97 -28.21
N ALA A 3 14.97 18.09 -27.53
CA ALA A 3 14.92 18.13 -26.08
C ALA A 3 14.79 16.69 -25.58
N TRP A 4 15.90 16.09 -25.17
CA TRP A 4 15.88 14.96 -24.25
C TRP A 4 15.59 15.59 -22.89
N MET A 5 14.31 15.61 -22.48
CA MET A 5 13.99 15.86 -21.08
C MET A 5 14.35 14.57 -20.34
N ASP A 6 15.53 14.60 -19.71
CA ASP A 6 15.95 13.63 -18.70
C ASP A 6 14.80 13.39 -17.73
N GLY A 7 14.13 12.26 -17.92
CA GLY A 7 13.15 11.75 -16.98
C GLY A 7 13.89 11.40 -15.71
N TYR A 8 13.80 12.27 -14.70
CA TYR A 8 14.13 11.88 -13.35
C TYR A 8 13.21 10.70 -13.00
N GLU A 9 13.78 9.50 -12.91
CA GLU A 9 13.13 8.38 -12.23
C GLU A 9 13.02 8.79 -10.76
N ILE A 10 11.85 9.33 -10.39
CA ILE A 10 11.51 9.49 -8.99
C ILE A 10 11.37 8.06 -8.46
N GLU A 11 12.37 7.59 -7.73
CA GLU A 11 12.28 6.35 -6.96
C GLU A 11 11.12 6.51 -5.97
N GLN A 12 9.92 6.08 -6.36
CA GLN A 12 8.77 6.09 -5.47
C GLN A 12 8.98 5.01 -4.42
N GLU A 13 8.83 5.38 -3.14
CA GLU A 13 8.88 4.42 -2.05
C GLU A 13 7.88 3.28 -2.32
N PRO A 14 8.26 2.02 -2.09
CA PRO A 14 7.37 0.89 -2.32
C PRO A 14 6.16 1.00 -1.41
N LEU A 15 4.98 1.00 -2.03
CA LEU A 15 3.70 1.00 -1.32
C LEU A 15 3.14 -0.42 -1.23
N PHE A 16 2.41 -0.67 -0.16
CA PHE A 16 1.85 -1.97 0.17
C PHE A 16 0.35 -1.85 0.48
N ILE A 17 -0.40 -2.89 0.17
CA ILE A 17 -1.77 -3.07 0.67
C ILE A 17 -1.80 -4.23 1.66
N MET A 18 -2.66 -4.12 2.66
CA MET A 18 -2.85 -5.16 3.67
C MET A 18 -4.17 -5.90 3.46
N PRO A 19 -4.19 -7.03 2.75
CA PRO A 19 -5.40 -7.83 2.59
C PRO A 19 -5.77 -8.53 3.91
N ILE A 20 -7.05 -8.81 4.11
CA ILE A 20 -7.48 -9.75 5.15
C ILE A 20 -7.11 -11.17 4.71
N PRO A 21 -6.30 -11.90 5.51
CA PRO A 21 -5.98 -13.29 5.21
C PRO A 21 -7.25 -14.14 5.10
N TYR A 22 -7.28 -15.07 4.15
CA TYR A 22 -8.37 -16.03 3.95
C TYR A 22 -9.74 -15.43 3.57
N SER A 23 -9.82 -14.12 3.30
CA SER A 23 -11.02 -13.51 2.73
C SER A 23 -11.14 -13.87 1.25
N VAL A 24 -12.30 -14.39 0.83
CA VAL A 24 -12.63 -14.61 -0.59
C VAL A 24 -13.00 -13.32 -1.31
N LEU A 25 -13.27 -12.25 -0.56
CA LEU A 25 -13.60 -10.92 -1.07
C LEU A 25 -12.38 -9.99 -0.96
N PRO A 26 -12.25 -8.96 -1.84
CA PRO A 26 -11.14 -8.00 -1.82
C PRO A 26 -11.28 -7.00 -0.67
N VAL A 27 -11.11 -7.51 0.55
CA VAL A 27 -11.21 -6.78 1.82
C VAL A 27 -9.80 -6.51 2.32
N HIS A 28 -9.57 -5.27 2.73
CA HIS A 28 -8.26 -4.79 3.14
C HIS A 28 -8.36 -4.12 4.50
N TYR A 29 -7.31 -4.25 5.30
CA TYR A 29 -7.11 -3.41 6.47
C TYR A 29 -6.88 -1.97 6.05
N TYR A 30 -7.41 -1.05 6.84
CA TYR A 30 -7.19 0.37 6.73
C TYR A 30 -7.15 1.01 8.13
N ILE A 31 -6.53 2.18 8.23
CA ILE A 31 -6.50 2.96 9.47
C ILE A 31 -7.56 4.05 9.35
N ASN A 32 -8.50 4.09 10.29
CA ASN A 32 -9.57 5.09 10.27
C ASN A 32 -9.09 6.46 10.81
N ARG A 33 -9.99 7.46 10.85
CA ARG A 33 -9.65 8.82 11.33
C ARG A 33 -9.36 8.91 12.83
N LEU A 34 -9.62 7.84 13.57
CA LEU A 34 -9.39 7.71 15.02
C LEU A 34 -8.14 6.86 15.31
N ASP A 35 -7.29 6.59 14.31
CA ASP A 35 -6.12 5.71 14.39
C ASP A 35 -6.43 4.24 14.73
N GLU A 36 -7.67 3.79 14.50
CA GLU A 36 -8.07 2.41 14.75
C GLU A 36 -7.93 1.55 13.50
N ILE A 37 -7.51 0.31 13.69
CA ILE A 37 -7.45 -0.70 12.64
C ILE A 37 -8.87 -1.15 12.31
N SER A 38 -9.28 -0.96 11.07
CA SER A 38 -10.57 -1.36 10.53
C SER A 38 -10.38 -2.09 9.19
N PHE A 39 -11.46 -2.61 8.61
CA PHE A 39 -11.41 -3.24 7.30
C PHE A 39 -12.54 -2.78 6.40
N LYS A 40 -12.26 -2.71 5.10
CA LYS A 40 -13.23 -2.30 4.08
C LYS A 40 -13.02 -3.05 2.78
N GLN A 41 -14.10 -3.18 2.02
CA GLN A 41 -14.06 -3.73 0.66
C GLN A 41 -13.75 -2.60 -0.34
N GLY A 42 -12.85 -2.87 -1.29
CA GLY A 42 -12.45 -1.89 -2.29
C GLY A 42 -11.64 -0.70 -1.73
N ASN A 43 -11.11 0.14 -2.63
CA ASN A 43 -10.31 1.33 -2.31
C ASN A 43 -9.25 1.08 -1.22
N ALA A 44 -8.42 0.04 -1.43
CA ALA A 44 -7.39 -0.37 -0.49
C ALA A 44 -6.50 0.82 -0.11
N GLN A 45 -6.28 1.01 1.19
CA GLN A 45 -5.32 1.98 1.65
C GLN A 45 -3.91 1.46 1.35
N LYS A 46 -3.08 2.34 0.80
CA LYS A 46 -1.67 2.08 0.56
C LYS A 46 -0.87 2.51 1.79
N PHE A 47 0.11 1.70 2.16
CA PHE A 47 0.98 1.90 3.31
C PHE A 47 2.44 1.82 2.87
N THR A 48 3.30 2.61 3.49
CA THR A 48 4.74 2.40 3.48
C THR A 48 5.12 1.19 4.33
N TRP A 49 6.31 0.62 4.14
CA TRP A 49 6.78 -0.50 4.98
C TRP A 49 6.84 -0.14 6.47
N ASN A 50 7.26 1.09 6.80
CA ASN A 50 7.32 1.58 8.18
C ASN A 50 5.93 1.63 8.83
N GLU A 51 4.89 2.00 8.07
CA GLU A 51 3.50 1.93 8.55
C GLU A 51 3.05 0.47 8.75
N ILE A 52 3.46 -0.44 7.87
CA ILE A 52 3.18 -1.88 8.04
C ILE A 52 3.79 -2.42 9.32
N GLU A 53 5.05 -2.10 9.61
CA GLU A 53 5.72 -2.54 10.85
C GLU A 53 5.10 -1.91 12.10
N LYS A 54 4.62 -0.67 12.00
CA LYS A 54 3.93 0.03 13.09
C LYS A 54 2.54 -0.54 13.39
N TYR A 55 1.71 -0.70 12.36
CA TYR A 55 0.29 -1.04 12.53
C TYR A 55 0.00 -2.54 12.46
N PHE A 56 0.84 -3.31 11.76
CA PHE A 56 0.58 -4.72 11.45
C PHE A 56 1.77 -5.66 11.72
N PRO A 57 2.50 -5.53 12.86
CA PRO A 57 3.77 -6.22 13.09
C PRO A 57 3.67 -7.75 13.03
N GLU A 58 2.53 -8.34 13.42
CA GLU A 58 2.33 -9.79 13.47
C GLU A 58 1.91 -10.40 12.12
N ILE A 59 1.46 -9.56 11.19
CA ILE A 59 0.83 -10.00 9.94
C ILE A 59 1.50 -9.39 8.70
N THR A 60 2.69 -8.79 8.86
CA THR A 60 3.50 -8.19 7.78
C THR A 60 3.72 -9.12 6.59
N LYS A 61 3.81 -10.43 6.82
CA LYS A 61 3.94 -11.47 5.77
C LYS A 61 2.81 -11.49 4.74
N TYR A 62 1.66 -10.88 5.04
CA TYR A 62 0.54 -10.77 4.11
C TYR A 62 0.53 -9.46 3.32
N ALA A 63 1.45 -8.53 3.59
CA ALA A 63 1.56 -7.28 2.84
C ALA A 63 1.85 -7.56 1.36
N VAL A 64 1.04 -6.95 0.48
CA VAL A 64 1.20 -7.09 -0.97
C VAL A 64 1.76 -5.79 -1.52
N LYS A 65 2.94 -5.86 -2.14
CA LYS A 65 3.57 -4.72 -2.81
C LYS A 65 2.71 -4.29 -3.99
N VAL A 66 2.42 -3.00 -4.08
CA VAL A 66 1.77 -2.38 -5.24
C VAL A 66 2.86 -2.02 -6.24
N GLU A 67 2.89 -2.68 -7.40
CA GLU A 67 3.77 -2.26 -8.49
C GLU A 67 3.25 -0.94 -9.07
N GLY A 68 4.15 0.01 -9.28
CA GLY A 68 3.82 1.36 -9.72
C GLY A 68 3.12 1.35 -11.07
N VAL A 69 1.80 1.47 -11.08
CA VAL A 69 1.09 1.95 -12.26
C VAL A 69 1.34 3.45 -12.27
N ALA A 70 2.25 3.90 -13.13
CA ALA A 70 2.29 5.28 -13.56
C ALA A 70 0.92 5.58 -14.18
N GLU A 71 0.11 6.36 -13.46
CA GLU A 71 -1.13 6.94 -13.98
C GLU A 71 -0.82 8.27 -14.68
#